data_AF-A0A3M8AMW1-F1
#
_entry.id   AF-A0A3M8AMW1-F1
#
_cell.length_a   1.000
_cell.length_b   1.000
_cell.length_c   1.000
_cell.angle_alpha   90.00
_cell.angle_beta   90.00
_cell.angle_gamma   90.00
#
_symmetry.space_group_name_H-M   'P 1'
#
loop_
_entity.id
_entity.type
_entity.pdbx_description
1 polymer ?
#
loop_
_entity_poly.entity_id
_entity_poly.type
_entity_poly.pdbx_seq_one_letter_code
_entity_poly.pdbx_strand_id
1 'polypeptide(L)'
;MRPGPSTTPSTLPRRRRRRRPSPPHPPRGRRSRRRRRPRSPRRGAAPPRPPTPDRPPSEVIPDMAAPSNDERSLFTLVGELPDLVSSLVRAEIDQAKAELSYKAKHFGIGSGLVVVAGFVGIFLLGTLIATGILALSLVMPGWAAALIVSGVLLLIIAILVGIAYTNFKRGSEPLETIESVRKDLDAVTGRGEYGNR
;
A
#
# COMPACT_ATOMS: atom_id res chain seq x y z
N MET A 1 -34.54 -74.81 -35.69
CA MET A 1 -35.52 -73.93 -36.36
C MET A 1 -35.13 -72.48 -36.03
N ARG A 2 -35.14 -71.61 -37.05
CA ARG A 2 -34.51 -70.28 -37.09
C ARG A 2 -35.17 -69.25 -36.15
N PRO A 3 -34.42 -68.24 -35.63
CA PRO A 3 -35.01 -67.04 -35.04
C PRO A 3 -35.55 -66.10 -36.13
N GLY A 4 -36.77 -65.58 -35.93
CA GLY A 4 -37.41 -64.56 -36.77
C GLY A 4 -37.36 -63.16 -36.11
N PRO A 5 -37.16 -62.07 -36.87
CA PRO A 5 -36.81 -60.75 -36.32
C PRO A 5 -37.97 -59.75 -36.17
N SER A 6 -37.67 -58.74 -35.35
CA SER A 6 -38.14 -57.34 -35.37
C SER A 6 -39.59 -57.03 -35.00
N THR A 7 -39.76 -56.12 -34.05
CA THR A 7 -40.38 -54.80 -34.31
C THR A 7 -40.29 -53.92 -33.06
N THR A 8 -39.62 -52.79 -33.23
CA THR A 8 -39.53 -51.68 -32.28
C THR A 8 -40.57 -50.62 -32.68
N PRO A 9 -41.41 -50.13 -31.77
CA PRO A 9 -41.99 -48.80 -31.86
C PRO A 9 -41.38 -47.93 -30.74
N SER A 10 -40.40 -47.09 -31.06
CA SER A 10 -40.57 -45.68 -31.43
C SER A 10 -41.36 -44.83 -30.41
N THR A 11 -40.57 -44.21 -29.53
CA THR A 11 -40.55 -42.75 -29.30
C THR A 11 -41.82 -42.06 -28.83
N LEU A 12 -41.91 -41.80 -27.53
CA LEU A 12 -42.43 -40.54 -26.96
C LEU A 12 -41.60 -40.22 -25.71
N PRO A 13 -41.18 -38.96 -25.51
CA PRO A 13 -42.09 -38.04 -24.82
C PRO A 13 -42.03 -36.56 -25.29
N ARG A 14 -43.23 -36.00 -25.44
CA ARG A 14 -43.69 -34.81 -24.71
C ARG A 14 -42.79 -33.55 -24.80
N ARG A 15 -42.90 -32.83 -25.92
CA ARG A 15 -42.38 -31.47 -26.07
C ARG A 15 -43.23 -30.46 -25.28
N ARG A 16 -43.05 -30.41 -23.96
CA ARG A 16 -43.53 -29.28 -23.13
C ARG A 16 -42.76 -28.03 -23.54
N ARG A 17 -43.41 -27.13 -24.29
CA ARG A 17 -42.96 -25.75 -24.46
C ARG A 17 -42.92 -25.07 -23.09
N ARG A 18 -41.77 -25.13 -22.40
CA ARG A 18 -41.50 -24.23 -21.28
C ARG A 18 -41.20 -22.85 -21.86
N ARG A 19 -42.11 -21.92 -21.55
CA ARG A 19 -41.97 -20.49 -21.79
C ARG A 19 -40.65 -20.01 -21.19
N ARG A 20 -39.86 -19.29 -21.98
CA ARG A 20 -38.66 -18.59 -21.51
C ARG A 20 -39.09 -17.52 -20.48
N PRO A 21 -38.47 -17.44 -19.29
CA PRO A 21 -38.54 -16.23 -18.48
C PRO A 21 -37.66 -15.15 -19.12
N SER A 22 -38.22 -13.96 -19.33
CA SER A 22 -37.48 -12.77 -19.74
C SER A 22 -36.47 -12.38 -18.65
N PRO A 23 -35.20 -12.05 -18.98
CA PRO A 23 -34.28 -11.49 -17.99
C PRO A 23 -34.68 -10.04 -17.63
N PRO A 24 -34.47 -9.63 -16.37
CA PRO A 24 -34.90 -8.34 -15.84
C PRO A 24 -34.06 -7.17 -16.38
N HIS A 25 -34.72 -6.02 -16.56
CA HIS A 25 -34.11 -4.75 -16.92
C HIS A 25 -33.03 -4.32 -15.89
N PRO A 26 -31.85 -3.88 -16.32
CA PRO A 26 -30.94 -3.19 -15.42
C PRO A 26 -31.50 -1.79 -15.06
N PRO A 27 -31.38 -1.35 -13.79
CA PRO A 27 -31.91 -0.08 -13.35
C PRO A 27 -31.17 1.09 -14.02
N ARG A 28 -31.95 1.95 -14.67
CA ARG A 28 -31.58 3.33 -14.98
C ARG A 28 -31.23 4.06 -13.68
N GLY A 29 -30.11 4.77 -13.71
CA GLY A 29 -29.91 5.93 -12.85
C GLY A 29 -28.88 5.73 -11.76
N ARG A 30 -27.62 5.99 -12.08
CA ARG A 30 -26.73 6.63 -11.11
C ARG A 30 -26.16 7.89 -11.71
N ARG A 31 -26.88 8.97 -11.41
CA ARG A 31 -26.49 10.37 -11.59
C ARG A 31 -25.00 10.53 -11.35
N SER A 32 -24.34 11.04 -12.37
CA SER A 32 -23.08 11.76 -12.26
C SER A 32 -23.20 12.77 -11.12
N ARG A 33 -22.63 12.43 -9.97
CA ARG A 33 -22.35 13.39 -8.89
C ARG A 33 -21.29 14.35 -9.41
N ARG A 34 -21.78 15.37 -10.12
CA ARG A 34 -21.08 16.63 -10.36
C ARG A 34 -20.61 17.10 -8.99
N ARG A 35 -19.30 16.96 -8.71
CA ARG A 35 -18.65 17.51 -7.53
C ARG A 35 -18.90 19.01 -7.54
N ARG A 36 -19.94 19.46 -6.84
CA ARG A 36 -20.11 20.87 -6.47
C ARG A 36 -18.95 21.20 -5.55
N ARG A 37 -18.03 22.03 -6.04
CA ARG A 37 -17.02 22.69 -5.22
C ARG A 37 -17.73 23.41 -4.06
N PRO A 38 -17.27 23.28 -2.80
CA PRO A 38 -17.75 24.15 -1.74
C PRO A 38 -17.34 25.59 -2.09
N ARG A 39 -18.32 26.50 -2.10
CA ARG A 39 -18.06 27.94 -2.08
C ARG A 39 -17.38 28.26 -0.76
N SER A 40 -16.29 29.01 -0.83
CA SER A 40 -15.62 29.65 0.29
C SER A 40 -16.63 30.45 1.14
N PRO A 41 -16.60 30.35 2.47
CA PRO A 41 -17.34 31.27 3.33
C PRO A 41 -16.78 32.67 3.14
N ARG A 42 -17.66 33.62 2.83
CA ARG A 42 -17.40 35.06 2.88
C ARG A 42 -16.74 35.40 4.22
N ARG A 43 -15.58 36.04 4.12
CA ARG A 43 -14.86 36.76 5.17
C ARG A 43 -15.86 37.67 5.90
N GLY A 44 -16.29 37.23 7.09
CA GLY A 44 -17.08 38.07 8.00
C GLY A 44 -16.26 39.29 8.37
N ALA A 45 -16.93 40.44 8.39
CA ALA A 45 -16.37 41.71 8.78
C ALA A 45 -15.73 41.62 10.17
N ALA A 46 -14.58 42.29 10.34
CA ALA A 46 -13.94 42.45 11.63
C ALA A 46 -14.86 43.21 12.60
N PRO A 47 -14.95 42.82 13.88
CA PRO A 47 -15.68 43.61 14.87
C PRO A 47 -15.01 44.99 15.07
N PRO A 48 -15.77 46.04 15.42
CA PRO A 48 -15.21 47.36 15.71
C PRO A 48 -14.31 47.29 16.95
N ARG A 49 -13.14 47.93 16.88
CA ARG A 49 -12.20 48.03 18.00
C ARG A 49 -12.79 48.92 19.12
N PRO A 50 -12.53 48.61 20.40
CA PRO A 50 -12.90 49.50 21.51
C PRO A 50 -12.08 50.80 21.47
N PRO A 51 -12.60 51.92 22.03
CA PRO A 51 -11.86 53.16 22.13
C PRO A 51 -10.64 53.00 23.06
N THR A 52 -9.49 53.44 22.57
CA THR A 52 -8.25 53.59 23.35
C THR A 52 -8.48 54.57 24.51
N PRO A 53 -8.17 54.20 25.77
CA PRO A 53 -8.08 55.16 26.86
C PRO A 53 -6.92 56.14 26.61
N ASP A 54 -7.15 57.41 26.95
CA ASP A 54 -6.19 58.50 26.85
C ASP A 54 -4.86 58.14 27.53
N ARG A 55 -3.77 58.34 26.79
CA ARG A 55 -2.40 58.23 27.29
C ARG A 55 -2.04 59.57 27.96
N PRO A 56 -1.70 59.61 29.27
CA PRO A 56 -1.23 60.85 29.88
C PRO A 56 0.14 61.28 29.31
N PRO A 57 0.48 62.59 29.39
CA PRO A 57 1.70 63.14 28.81
C PRO A 57 2.96 62.57 29.46
N SER A 58 3.95 62.34 28.61
CA SER A 58 5.29 61.82 28.89
C SER A 58 5.94 62.43 30.13
N GLU A 59 6.05 61.64 31.20
CA GLU A 59 6.94 61.93 32.32
C GLU A 59 8.37 61.57 31.89
N VAL A 60 9.19 62.60 31.71
CA VAL A 60 10.63 62.49 31.43
C VAL A 60 11.31 62.01 32.69
N ILE A 61 11.54 60.69 32.80
CA ILE A 61 12.37 60.13 33.87
C ILE A 61 13.85 60.46 33.55
N PRO A 62 14.60 61.07 34.48
CA PRO A 62 16.01 61.39 34.27
C PRO A 62 16.85 60.12 34.14
N ASP A 63 17.86 60.24 33.29
CA ASP A 63 18.92 59.29 32.98
C ASP A 63 19.52 58.63 34.25
N MET A 64 18.92 57.52 34.70
CA MET A 64 19.52 56.62 35.67
C MET A 64 20.11 55.44 34.90
N ALA A 65 21.45 55.43 34.86
CA ALA A 65 22.28 54.34 34.36
C ALA A 65 21.72 52.97 34.76
N ALA A 66 21.06 52.30 33.82
CA ALA A 66 20.66 50.91 33.97
C ALA A 66 21.90 50.02 33.77
N PRO A 67 22.22 49.11 34.71
CA PRO A 67 23.27 48.13 34.47
C PRO A 67 22.81 47.19 33.35
N SER A 68 23.64 47.04 32.32
CA SER A 68 23.63 46.04 31.24
C SER A 68 22.42 45.06 31.19
N ASN A 69 21.29 45.52 30.62
CA ASN A 69 20.13 44.66 30.32
C ASN A 69 20.24 43.92 28.97
N ASP A 70 21.18 44.29 28.10
CA ASP A 70 21.39 43.62 26.81
C ASP A 70 21.96 42.20 26.98
N GLU A 71 22.88 42.00 27.93
CA GLU A 71 23.44 40.67 28.21
C GLU A 71 22.34 39.72 28.69
N ARG A 72 21.43 40.20 29.55
CA ARG A 72 20.32 39.39 30.09
C ARG A 72 19.31 38.98 28.99
N SER A 73 19.09 39.81 27.98
CA SER A 73 18.26 39.50 26.80
C SER A 73 18.92 38.51 25.84
N LEU A 74 20.24 38.62 25.61
CA LEU A 74 21.00 37.65 24.80
C LEU A 74 21.08 36.28 25.48
N PHE A 75 21.31 36.24 26.79
CA PHE A 75 21.24 35.02 27.58
C PHE A 75 19.82 34.42 27.63
N THR A 76 18.77 35.24 27.52
CA THR A 76 17.37 34.78 27.46
C THR A 76 17.01 34.17 26.11
N LEU A 77 17.42 34.77 24.99
CA LEU A 77 17.21 34.21 23.64
C LEU A 77 17.97 32.88 23.45
N VAL A 78 19.21 32.80 23.94
CA VAL A 78 19.98 31.54 23.95
C VAL A 78 19.31 30.46 24.83
N GLY A 79 18.59 30.87 25.88
CA GLY A 79 17.80 29.97 26.72
C GLY A 79 16.53 29.41 26.03
N GLU A 80 15.95 30.11 25.05
CA GLU A 80 14.69 29.73 24.37
C GLU A 80 14.90 28.96 23.05
N LEU A 81 16.07 29.08 22.40
CA LEU A 81 16.43 28.29 21.21
C LEU A 81 16.35 26.76 21.42
N PRO A 82 16.82 26.18 22.55
CA PRO A 82 16.75 24.75 22.82
C PRO A 82 15.31 24.23 22.84
N ASP A 83 14.38 25.01 23.40
CA ASP A 83 12.97 24.66 23.46
C ASP A 83 12.32 24.69 22.07
N LEU A 84 12.70 25.66 21.23
CA LEU A 84 12.20 25.74 19.87
C LEU A 84 12.72 24.58 19.00
N VAL A 85 14.01 24.23 19.12
CA VAL A 85 14.61 23.08 18.42
C VAL A 85 13.97 21.77 18.91
N SER A 86 13.79 21.61 20.23
CA SER A 86 13.09 20.49 20.84
C SER A 86 11.65 20.35 20.33
N SER A 87 10.92 21.46 20.21
CA SER A 87 9.55 21.50 19.67
C SER A 87 9.48 21.10 18.20
N LEU A 88 10.45 21.52 17.38
CA LEU A 88 10.52 21.20 15.96
C LEU A 88 10.83 19.72 15.73
N VAL A 89 11.79 19.18 16.50
CA VAL A 89 12.13 17.74 16.49
C VAL A 89 10.94 16.91 16.93
N ARG A 90 10.22 17.33 17.98
CA ARG A 90 9.00 16.65 18.44
C ARG A 90 7.93 16.66 17.34
N ALA A 91 7.74 17.80 16.67
CA ALA A 91 6.79 17.94 15.58
C ALA A 91 7.15 17.06 14.38
N GLU A 92 8.42 16.99 13.99
CA GLU A 92 8.88 16.14 12.89
C GLU A 92 8.71 14.65 13.22
N ILE A 93 8.98 14.25 14.47
CA ILE A 93 8.72 12.89 14.95
C ILE A 93 7.22 12.57 14.92
N ASP A 94 6.38 13.49 15.37
CA ASP A 94 4.93 13.28 15.39
C ASP A 94 4.34 13.25 13.97
N GLN A 95 4.90 14.05 13.06
CA GLN A 95 4.57 14.01 11.64
C GLN A 95 5.03 12.69 10.99
N ALA A 96 6.26 12.26 11.25
CA ALA A 96 6.79 10.99 10.77
C ALA A 96 5.97 9.81 11.30
N LYS A 97 5.55 9.84 12.58
CA LYS A 97 4.63 8.85 13.16
C LYS A 97 3.28 8.86 12.47
N ALA A 98 2.70 10.03 12.22
CA ALA A 98 1.41 10.14 11.53
C ALA A 98 1.52 9.56 10.11
N GLU A 99 2.55 9.91 9.36
CA GLU A 99 2.79 9.38 8.02
C GLU A 99 3.08 7.88 8.02
N LEU A 100 3.92 7.39 8.94
CA LEU A 100 4.20 5.97 9.11
C LEU A 100 2.93 5.20 9.47
N SER A 101 2.11 5.70 10.38
CA SER A 101 0.84 5.04 10.75
C SER A 101 -0.13 4.99 9.56
N TYR A 102 -0.18 6.07 8.77
CA TYR A 102 -0.99 6.13 7.56
C TYR A 102 -0.48 5.13 6.50
N LYS A 103 0.82 5.11 6.21
CA LYS A 103 1.45 4.15 5.28
C LYS A 103 1.29 2.72 5.79
N ALA A 104 1.58 2.45 7.06
CA ALA A 104 1.45 1.12 7.67
C ALA A 104 0.02 0.60 7.60
N LYS A 105 -0.99 1.45 7.82
CA LYS A 105 -2.40 1.04 7.71
C LYS A 105 -2.79 0.70 6.28
N HIS A 106 -2.39 1.53 5.31
CA HIS A 106 -2.71 1.29 3.89
C HIS A 106 -1.92 0.10 3.33
N PHE A 107 -0.65 -0.01 3.68
CA PHE A 107 0.21 -1.11 3.29
C PHE A 107 -0.19 -2.41 4.00
N GLY A 108 -0.63 -2.34 5.25
CA GLY A 108 -1.11 -3.48 6.03
C GLY A 108 -2.44 -4.05 5.53
N ILE A 109 -3.38 -3.18 5.12
CA ILE A 109 -4.61 -3.63 4.46
C ILE A 109 -4.26 -4.27 3.11
N GLY A 110 -3.40 -3.62 2.32
CA GLY A 110 -2.95 -4.14 1.02
C GLY A 110 -2.26 -5.51 1.15
N SER A 111 -1.29 -5.63 2.05
CA SER A 111 -0.57 -6.88 2.28
C SER A 111 -1.48 -7.98 2.82
N GLY A 112 -2.41 -7.65 3.72
CA GLY A 112 -3.42 -8.58 4.22
C GLY A 112 -4.28 -9.17 3.10
N LEU A 113 -4.74 -8.33 2.16
CA LEU A 113 -5.50 -8.81 1.00
C LEU A 113 -4.65 -9.70 0.08
N VAL A 114 -3.37 -9.39 -0.12
CA VAL A 114 -2.46 -10.23 -0.93
C VAL A 114 -2.28 -11.61 -0.32
N VAL A 115 -2.16 -11.72 1.01
CA VAL A 115 -2.07 -13.02 1.70
C VAL A 115 -3.35 -13.82 1.50
N VAL A 116 -4.53 -13.21 1.71
CA VAL A 116 -5.83 -13.87 1.49
C VAL A 116 -6.01 -14.27 0.03
N ALA A 117 -5.69 -13.38 -0.91
CA ALA A 117 -5.75 -13.65 -2.34
C ALA A 117 -4.81 -14.78 -2.75
N GLY A 118 -3.59 -14.81 -2.18
CA GLY A 118 -2.63 -15.90 -2.38
C GLY A 118 -3.18 -17.22 -1.85
N PHE A 119 -3.75 -17.23 -0.64
CA PHE A 119 -4.37 -18.42 -0.06
C PHE A 119 -5.51 -18.96 -0.93
N VAL A 120 -6.46 -18.10 -1.33
CA VAL A 120 -7.56 -18.49 -2.24
C VAL A 120 -7.02 -18.92 -3.61
N GLY A 121 -5.97 -18.25 -4.10
CA GLY A 121 -5.29 -18.58 -5.34
C GLY A 121 -4.70 -19.99 -5.36
N ILE A 122 -4.21 -20.49 -4.21
CA ILE A 122 -3.72 -21.88 -4.09
C ILE A 122 -4.86 -22.88 -4.34
N PHE A 123 -6.05 -22.64 -3.78
CA PHE A 123 -7.21 -23.51 -4.03
C PHE A 123 -7.69 -23.45 -5.48
N LEU A 124 -7.70 -22.25 -6.07
CA LEU A 124 -8.02 -22.09 -7.49
C LEU A 124 -7.03 -22.87 -8.36
N LEU A 125 -5.73 -22.74 -8.09
CA LEU A 125 -4.69 -23.47 -8.82
C LEU A 125 -4.89 -24.98 -8.69
N GLY A 126 -5.09 -25.50 -7.47
CA GLY A 126 -5.39 -26.92 -7.26
C GLY A 126 -6.63 -27.40 -8.01
N THR A 127 -7.69 -26.58 -8.03
CA THR A 127 -8.93 -26.88 -8.77
C THR A 127 -8.70 -26.90 -10.28
N LEU A 128 -7.90 -25.99 -10.83
CA LEU A 128 -7.53 -25.97 -12.25
C LEU A 128 -6.67 -27.17 -12.63
N ILE A 129 -5.73 -27.57 -11.77
CA ILE A 129 -4.93 -28.78 -11.96
C ILE A 129 -5.84 -30.01 -11.99
N ALA A 130 -6.72 -30.16 -11.00
CA ALA A 130 -7.68 -31.26 -10.95
C ALA A 130 -8.60 -31.27 -12.18
N THR A 131 -9.05 -30.10 -12.63
CA THR A 131 -9.85 -29.94 -13.86
C THR A 131 -9.08 -30.40 -15.09
N GLY A 132 -7.81 -30.03 -15.23
CA GLY A 132 -6.95 -30.48 -16.31
C GLY A 132 -6.76 -32.00 -16.30
N ILE A 133 -6.49 -32.59 -15.14
CA ILE A 133 -6.36 -34.05 -14.98
C ILE A 133 -7.66 -34.75 -15.37
N LEU A 134 -8.81 -34.29 -14.87
CA LEU A 134 -10.12 -34.87 -15.18
C LEU A 134 -10.45 -34.73 -16.67
N ALA A 135 -10.13 -33.58 -17.28
CA ALA A 135 -10.34 -33.36 -18.72
C ALA A 135 -9.49 -34.32 -19.57
N LEU A 136 -8.20 -34.49 -19.25
CA LEU A 136 -7.33 -35.45 -19.95
C LEU A 136 -7.76 -36.90 -19.67
N SER A 137 -8.26 -37.19 -18.48
CA SER A 137 -8.73 -38.53 -18.12
C SER A 137 -9.95 -39.00 -18.93
N LEU A 138 -10.61 -38.11 -19.69
CA LEU A 138 -11.66 -38.49 -20.63
C LEU A 138 -11.13 -39.26 -21.85
N VAL A 139 -9.85 -39.08 -22.20
CA VAL A 139 -9.22 -39.68 -23.39
C VAL A 139 -8.11 -40.68 -23.06
N MET A 140 -7.67 -40.76 -21.80
CA MET A 140 -6.60 -41.66 -21.36
C MET A 140 -6.76 -42.07 -19.88
N PRO A 141 -6.00 -43.06 -19.36
CA PRO A 141 -6.06 -43.43 -17.96
C PRO A 141 -5.69 -42.27 -17.01
N GLY A 142 -6.42 -42.14 -15.90
CA GLY A 142 -6.25 -41.01 -14.97
C GLY A 142 -4.84 -40.87 -14.40
N TRP A 143 -4.12 -41.98 -14.19
CA TRP A 143 -2.72 -41.95 -13.73
C TRP A 143 -1.79 -41.31 -14.76
N ALA A 144 -1.99 -41.59 -16.05
CA ALA A 144 -1.18 -41.03 -17.12
C ALA A 144 -1.52 -39.55 -17.36
N ALA A 145 -2.80 -39.18 -17.26
CA ALA A 145 -3.24 -37.78 -17.29
C ALA A 145 -2.59 -36.97 -16.15
N ALA A 146 -2.58 -37.50 -14.93
CA ALA A 146 -1.92 -36.86 -13.79
C ALA A 146 -0.42 -36.65 -14.03
N LEU A 147 0.30 -37.66 -14.53
CA LEU A 147 1.73 -37.54 -14.84
C LEU A 147 2.02 -36.48 -15.90
N ILE A 148 1.20 -36.39 -16.96
CA ILE A 148 1.38 -35.36 -18.00
C ILE A 148 1.19 -33.96 -17.41
N VAL A 149 0.10 -33.73 -16.67
CA VAL A 149 -0.17 -32.42 -16.05
C VAL A 149 0.96 -32.05 -15.07
N SER A 150 1.41 -33.00 -14.24
CA SER A 150 2.55 -32.80 -13.34
C SER A 150 3.84 -32.47 -14.09
N GLY A 151 4.13 -33.16 -15.20
CA GLY A 151 5.30 -32.90 -16.03
C GLY A 151 5.30 -31.49 -16.64
N VAL A 152 4.15 -31.04 -17.15
CA VAL A 152 3.98 -29.67 -17.67
C VAL A 152 4.18 -28.64 -16.57
N LEU A 153 3.60 -28.84 -15.39
CA LEU A 153 3.78 -27.93 -14.25
C LEU A 153 5.24 -27.88 -13.79
N LEU A 154 5.92 -29.02 -13.74
CA LEU A 154 7.34 -29.10 -13.36
C LEU A 154 8.21 -28.31 -14.35
N LEU A 155 7.93 -28.41 -15.65
CA LEU A 155 8.62 -27.62 -16.67
C LEU A 155 8.41 -26.11 -16.45
N ILE A 156 7.18 -25.69 -16.18
CA ILE A 156 6.86 -24.28 -15.88
C ILE A 156 7.62 -23.80 -14.63
N ILE A 157 7.64 -24.61 -13.57
CA ILE A 157 8.38 -24.31 -12.33
C ILE A 157 9.87 -24.17 -12.61
N ALA A 158 10.46 -25.08 -13.38
CA ALA A 158 11.88 -25.02 -13.73
C ALA A 158 12.24 -23.73 -14.48
N ILE A 159 11.39 -23.30 -15.42
CA ILE A 159 11.56 -22.04 -16.15
C ILE A 159 11.46 -20.84 -15.20
N LEU A 160 10.41 -20.80 -14.35
CA LEU A 160 10.21 -19.71 -13.39
C LEU A 160 11.36 -19.59 -12.39
N VAL A 161 11.83 -20.72 -11.85
CA VAL A 161 13.00 -20.77 -10.95
C VAL A 161 14.25 -20.32 -11.69
N GLY A 162 14.46 -20.73 -12.93
CA GLY A 162 15.58 -20.26 -13.75
C GLY A 162 15.56 -18.75 -13.99
N ILE A 163 14.40 -18.17 -14.29
CA ILE A 163 14.20 -16.72 -14.44
C ILE A 163 14.43 -16.02 -13.11
N ALA A 164 13.87 -16.52 -12.01
CA ALA A 164 14.07 -15.95 -10.69
C ALA A 164 15.56 -15.97 -10.32
N TYR A 165 16.23 -17.10 -10.49
CA TYR A 165 17.65 -17.27 -10.19
C TYR A 165 18.54 -16.33 -11.01
N THR A 166 18.26 -16.17 -12.31
CA THR A 166 19.01 -15.24 -13.16
C THR A 166 18.78 -13.79 -12.79
N ASN A 167 17.57 -13.39 -12.40
CA ASN A 167 17.30 -12.05 -11.89
C ASN A 167 17.95 -11.80 -10.52
N PHE A 168 17.90 -12.77 -9.61
CA PHE A 168 18.59 -12.68 -8.32
C PHE A 168 20.10 -12.56 -8.51
N LYS A 169 20.69 -13.35 -9.41
CA LYS A 169 22.13 -13.29 -9.70
C LYS A 169 22.57 -11.95 -10.32
N ARG A 170 21.69 -11.29 -11.08
CA ARG A 170 21.91 -9.93 -11.61
C ARG A 170 21.71 -8.86 -10.53
N GLY A 171 20.70 -9.00 -9.69
CA GLY A 171 20.40 -8.07 -8.59
C GLY A 171 21.29 -8.24 -7.35
N SER A 172 22.08 -9.32 -7.29
CA SER A 172 23.05 -9.60 -6.23
C SER A 172 24.46 -9.11 -6.56
N GLU A 173 24.65 -8.35 -7.66
CA GLU A 173 25.83 -7.48 -7.72
C GLU A 173 25.79 -6.61 -6.45
N PRO A 174 26.83 -6.65 -5.60
CA PRO A 174 26.82 -5.91 -4.35
C PRO A 174 26.56 -4.45 -4.71
N LEU A 175 25.42 -3.92 -4.28
CA LEU A 175 25.30 -2.48 -4.16
C LEU A 175 26.51 -2.07 -3.33
N GLU A 176 27.35 -1.16 -3.85
CA GLU A 176 28.52 -0.58 -3.16
C GLU A 176 28.20 -0.15 -1.71
N THR A 177 26.91 -0.07 -1.38
CA THR A 177 26.24 0.25 -0.14
C THR A 177 26.59 -0.59 1.10
N ILE A 178 26.82 -1.91 1.08
CA ILE A 178 27.04 -2.59 2.38
C ILE A 178 28.43 -2.29 2.95
N GLU A 179 29.44 -2.31 2.10
CA GLU A 179 30.83 -2.05 2.51
C GLU A 179 31.11 -0.55 2.67
N SER A 180 30.50 0.31 1.83
CA SER A 180 30.54 1.77 2.04
C SER A 180 29.76 2.23 3.27
N VAL A 181 28.57 1.67 3.55
CA VAL A 181 27.84 1.99 4.79
C VAL A 181 28.60 1.49 6.01
N ARG A 182 29.28 0.34 5.91
CA ARG A 182 30.14 -0.15 7.01
C ARG A 182 31.36 0.73 7.20
N LYS A 183 32.00 1.18 6.12
CA LYS A 183 33.14 2.11 6.15
C LYS A 183 32.74 3.48 6.70
N ASP A 184 31.57 3.98 6.34
CA ASP A 184 31.01 5.23 6.86
C ASP A 184 30.65 5.11 8.34
N LEU A 185 30.11 3.96 8.77
CA LEU A 185 29.86 3.68 10.18
C LEU A 185 31.17 3.56 10.97
N ASP A 186 32.20 2.91 10.43
CA ASP A 186 33.49 2.78 11.10
C ASP A 186 34.24 4.13 11.18
N ALA A 187 34.07 4.99 10.17
CA ALA A 187 34.56 6.38 10.18
C ALA A 187 33.85 7.24 11.23
N VAL A 188 32.53 7.10 11.39
CA VAL A 188 31.74 7.81 12.40
C VAL A 188 31.98 7.27 13.82
N THR A 189 32.27 5.98 13.96
CA THR A 189 32.52 5.34 15.27
C THR A 189 34.00 5.43 15.69
N GLY A 190 34.86 6.10 14.90
CA GLY A 190 36.28 6.28 15.22
C GLY A 190 37.10 4.99 15.21
N ARG A 191 36.61 3.93 14.54
CA ARG A 191 37.32 2.66 14.34
C ARG A 191 38.02 2.58 12.98
N GLY A 192 37.86 3.60 12.13
CA GLY A 192 38.57 3.69 10.86
C GLY A 192 40.06 3.99 11.09
N GLU A 193 40.93 3.16 10.49
CA GLU A 193 42.36 3.46 10.44
C GLU A 193 42.58 4.77 9.68
N TYR A 194 42.95 5.82 10.42
CA TYR A 194 43.51 7.01 9.82
C TYR A 194 44.91 6.65 9.32
N GLY A 195 44.99 6.34 8.03
CA GLY A 195 46.27 6.21 7.34
C GLY A 195 46.99 7.56 7.39
N ASN A 196 47.94 7.69 8.31
CA ASN A 196 48.89 8.81 8.38
C ASN A 196 49.61 8.93 7.03
N ARG A 197 49.36 10.02 6.33
CA ARG A 197 50.18 10.53 5.24
C ARG A 197 50.73 11.88 5.64
#